data_AF-A0A3D2VNW4-F1
#
_entry.id   AF-A0A3D2VNW4-F1
#
_cell.length_a   1.000
_cell.length_b   1.000
_cell.length_c   1.000
_cell.angle_alpha   90.00
_cell.angle_beta   90.00
_cell.angle_gamma   90.00
#
_symmetry.space_group_name_H-M   'P 1'
#
loop_
_entity.id
_entity.type
_entity.pdbx_description
1 polymer ?
#
loop_
_entity_poly.entity_id
_entity_poly.type
_entity_poly.pdbx_seq_one_letter_code
_entity_poly.pdbx_strand_id
1 'polypeptide(L)'
;MTTKAVIIVPSQGKHASMFKDVAKSLNRKVYAKKAIIVETTVRDVLGVLVVGLYKLDGKVFTWAEVSNLSTVLTISHGGLCDGPNLASEEGGYQPWGSTSCDGTLSSEGEKFWNSIGNVLKSGGKIVLIGCSMGSGSYGQSVANAAKRATYASDGLFAAADEATTLKHVKAIEKGLAIRPMKRFNPETT
;
A
#
# COMPACT_ATOMS: atom_id res chain seq x y z
N MET A 1 18.76 -6.09 13.55
CA MET A 1 17.39 -5.72 13.98
C MET A 1 16.40 -6.20 12.93
N THR A 2 15.30 -6.84 13.31
CA THR A 2 14.32 -7.39 12.34
C THR A 2 13.35 -6.31 11.87
N THR A 3 13.31 -6.07 10.55
CA THR A 3 12.31 -5.22 9.89
C THR A 3 10.91 -5.75 10.17
N LYS A 4 10.01 -4.89 10.65
CA LYS A 4 8.62 -5.23 10.94
C LYS A 4 7.68 -4.89 9.80
N ALA A 5 7.96 -3.82 9.07
CA ALA A 5 7.07 -3.33 8.04
C ALA A 5 7.80 -2.67 6.85
N VAL A 6 7.12 -2.59 5.73
CA VAL A 6 7.49 -1.76 4.58
C VAL A 6 6.38 -0.75 4.35
N ILE A 7 6.74 0.52 4.23
CA ILE A 7 5.83 1.65 3.98
C ILE A 7 6.14 2.20 2.59
N ILE A 8 5.22 2.03 1.65
CA ILE A 8 5.34 2.46 0.26
C ILE A 8 4.63 3.80 0.10
N VAL A 9 5.30 4.80 -0.45
CA VAL A 9 4.74 6.13 -0.74
C VAL A 9 5.17 6.61 -2.13
N PRO A 10 4.37 7.40 -2.83
CA PRO A 10 4.82 8.03 -4.06
C PRO A 10 5.86 9.11 -3.81
N SER A 11 6.83 9.25 -4.71
CA SER A 11 7.71 10.42 -4.77
C SER A 11 7.24 11.48 -5.76
N GLN A 12 6.18 11.18 -6.54
CA GLN A 12 5.63 12.02 -7.59
C GLN A 12 4.17 12.36 -7.33
N GLY A 13 3.70 13.44 -7.95
CA GLY A 13 2.32 13.88 -7.86
C GLY A 13 1.96 14.58 -6.57
N LYS A 14 0.67 14.91 -6.48
CA LYS A 14 0.12 15.69 -5.38
C LYS A 14 0.31 15.01 -4.02
N HIS A 15 0.68 15.83 -3.04
CA HIS A 15 0.91 15.46 -1.64
C HIS A 15 2.01 14.40 -1.39
N ALA A 16 2.86 14.08 -2.38
CA ALA A 16 3.95 13.11 -2.22
C ALA A 16 4.83 13.39 -0.98
N SER A 17 5.21 14.67 -0.77
CA SER A 17 5.97 15.10 0.41
C SER A 17 5.21 14.85 1.73
N MET A 18 3.90 15.08 1.75
CA MET A 18 3.06 14.86 2.93
C MET A 18 2.92 13.36 3.23
N PHE A 19 2.70 12.51 2.21
CA PHE A 19 2.67 11.05 2.40
C PHE A 19 3.99 10.53 2.97
N LYS A 20 5.12 11.04 2.45
CA LYS A 20 6.45 10.75 3.00
C LYS A 20 6.58 11.14 4.47
N ASP A 21 6.05 12.29 4.88
CA ASP A 21 6.11 12.72 6.27
C ASP A 21 5.21 11.87 7.19
N VAL A 22 4.02 11.51 6.72
CA VAL A 22 3.15 10.53 7.41
C VAL A 22 3.85 9.19 7.57
N ALA A 23 4.54 8.69 6.54
CA ALA A 23 5.32 7.46 6.60
C ALA A 23 6.44 7.52 7.66
N LYS A 24 7.19 8.63 7.72
CA LYS A 24 8.20 8.85 8.77
C LYS A 24 7.56 8.84 10.16
N SER A 25 6.40 9.46 10.31
CA SER A 25 5.67 9.48 11.58
C SER A 25 5.16 8.10 12.00
N LEU A 26 4.61 7.30 11.07
CA LEU A 26 4.25 5.90 11.32
C LEU A 26 5.46 5.07 11.74
N ASN A 27 6.58 5.19 11.03
CA ASN A 27 7.80 4.46 11.36
C ASN A 27 8.27 4.77 12.78
N ARG A 28 8.26 6.04 13.19
CA ARG A 28 8.63 6.45 14.56
C ARG A 28 7.61 6.00 15.60
N LYS A 29 6.32 6.28 15.39
CA LYS A 29 5.27 6.23 16.43
C LYS A 29 4.53 4.88 16.50
N VAL A 30 4.63 4.04 15.47
CA VAL A 30 3.96 2.73 15.40
C VAL A 30 4.99 1.61 15.29
N TYR A 31 5.97 1.75 14.40
CA TYR A 31 6.94 0.68 14.12
C TYR A 31 8.27 0.81 14.87
N ALA A 32 8.42 1.80 15.76
CA ALA A 32 9.62 2.03 16.58
C ALA A 32 10.93 2.03 15.75
N LYS A 33 10.92 2.71 14.60
CA LYS A 33 12.02 2.79 13.62
C LYS A 33 12.39 1.43 12.97
N LYS A 34 11.47 0.45 12.99
CA LYS A 34 11.66 -0.87 12.39
C LYS A 34 10.88 -1.06 11.09
N ALA A 35 10.44 0.03 10.44
CA ALA A 35 9.91 -0.02 9.09
C ALA A 35 10.92 0.53 8.07
N ILE A 36 10.95 -0.06 6.88
CA ILE A 36 11.62 0.51 5.71
C ILE A 36 10.61 1.38 4.98
N ILE A 37 10.98 2.63 4.69
CA ILE A 37 10.16 3.53 3.86
C ILE A 37 10.70 3.45 2.43
N VAL A 38 9.81 3.14 1.49
CA VAL A 38 10.09 2.94 0.08
C VAL A 38 9.30 3.98 -0.71
N GLU A 39 10.02 4.81 -1.44
CA GLU A 39 9.48 5.76 -2.40
C GLU A 39 9.30 5.10 -3.77
N THR A 40 8.18 5.36 -4.42
CA THR A 40 7.90 4.87 -5.77
C THR A 40 8.07 5.97 -6.79
N THR A 41 8.77 5.67 -7.89
CA THR A 41 8.70 6.47 -9.13
C THR A 41 7.97 5.67 -10.19
N VAL A 42 7.27 6.36 -11.10
CA VAL A 42 6.65 5.77 -12.28
C VAL A 42 7.13 6.49 -13.52
N ARG A 43 7.48 5.71 -14.54
CA ARG A 43 7.75 6.20 -15.89
C ARG A 43 6.87 5.45 -16.87
N ASP A 44 6.25 6.18 -17.79
CA ASP A 44 5.59 5.58 -18.95
C ASP A 44 6.62 5.44 -20.08
N VAL A 45 6.86 4.19 -20.50
CA VAL A 45 7.75 3.87 -21.62
C VAL A 45 6.91 3.16 -22.67
N LEU A 46 6.43 3.95 -23.66
CA LEU A 46 5.63 3.45 -24.79
C LEU A 46 4.35 2.71 -24.34
N GLY A 47 3.65 3.23 -23.33
CA GLY A 47 2.42 2.65 -22.79
C GLY A 47 2.66 1.60 -21.71
N VAL A 48 3.91 1.34 -21.33
CA VAL A 48 4.29 0.42 -20.25
C VAL A 48 4.75 1.21 -19.03
N LEU A 49 4.04 1.05 -17.91
CA LEU A 49 4.40 1.68 -16.65
C LEU A 49 5.55 0.94 -15.96
N VAL A 50 6.70 1.60 -15.84
CA VAL A 50 7.88 1.10 -15.13
C VAL A 50 7.92 1.73 -13.74
N VAL A 51 7.79 0.90 -12.71
CA VAL A 51 7.81 1.34 -11.30
C VAL A 51 9.19 1.10 -10.69
N GLY A 52 9.83 2.16 -10.21
CA GLY A 52 11.04 2.08 -9.40
C GLY A 52 10.69 2.12 -7.90
N LEU A 53 11.39 1.31 -7.10
CA LEU A 53 11.26 1.29 -5.64
C LEU A 53 12.59 1.70 -5.01
N TYR A 54 12.58 2.77 -4.23
CA TYR A 54 13.79 3.35 -3.65
C TYR A 54 13.65 3.59 -2.15
N LYS A 55 14.68 3.29 -1.39
CA LYS A 55 14.77 3.71 0.01
C LYS A 55 14.98 5.22 0.09
N LEU A 56 14.76 5.79 1.28
CA LEU A 56 14.99 7.21 1.55
C LEU A 56 16.45 7.66 1.37
N ASP A 57 17.41 6.74 1.35
CA ASP A 57 18.83 7.03 1.05
C ASP A 57 19.15 6.98 -0.46
N GLY A 58 18.14 6.80 -1.31
CA GLY A 58 18.25 6.73 -2.77
C GLY A 58 18.62 5.35 -3.32
N LYS A 59 18.91 4.35 -2.45
CA LYS A 59 19.23 3.00 -2.92
C LYS A 59 17.99 2.26 -3.40
N VAL A 60 18.14 1.43 -4.41
CA VAL A 60 17.07 0.55 -4.90
C VAL A 60 16.63 -0.41 -3.78
N PHE A 61 15.31 -0.51 -3.58
CA PHE A 61 14.68 -1.50 -2.73
C PHE A 61 14.32 -2.74 -3.56
N THR A 62 14.54 -3.93 -3.02
CA THR A 62 14.08 -5.18 -3.62
C THR A 62 13.41 -6.05 -2.58
N TRP A 63 12.36 -6.77 -2.95
CA TRP A 63 11.67 -7.66 -2.01
C TRP A 63 12.54 -8.81 -1.48
N ALA A 64 13.64 -9.15 -2.18
CA ALA A 64 14.59 -10.18 -1.75
C ALA A 64 15.36 -9.80 -0.47
N GLU A 65 15.43 -8.52 -0.11
CA GLU A 65 16.15 -8.07 1.09
C GLU A 65 15.31 -8.16 2.38
N VAL A 66 14.01 -8.48 2.25
CA VAL A 66 13.07 -8.55 3.37
C VAL A 66 12.36 -9.90 3.40
N SER A 67 12.08 -10.37 4.61
CA SER A 67 11.26 -11.56 4.84
C SER A 67 10.58 -11.46 6.19
N ASN A 68 9.57 -12.30 6.42
CA ASN A 68 8.83 -12.36 7.67
C ASN A 68 8.24 -11.01 8.14
N LEU A 69 7.87 -10.16 7.18
CA LEU A 69 7.26 -8.87 7.47
C LEU A 69 5.91 -9.07 8.15
N SER A 70 5.58 -8.21 9.12
CA SER A 70 4.27 -8.20 9.75
C SER A 70 3.27 -7.38 8.95
N THR A 71 3.73 -6.34 8.26
CA THR A 71 2.86 -5.41 7.54
C THR A 71 3.55 -4.81 6.34
N VAL A 72 2.85 -4.75 5.21
CA VAL A 72 3.19 -3.86 4.10
C VAL A 72 2.07 -2.85 3.97
N LEU A 73 2.39 -1.58 3.82
CA LEU A 73 1.39 -0.54 3.69
C LEU A 73 1.72 0.41 2.55
N THR A 74 0.69 0.89 1.86
CA THR A 74 0.79 1.98 0.88
C THR A 74 0.15 3.22 1.48
N ILE A 75 0.70 4.40 1.19
CA ILE A 75 0.07 5.70 1.50
C ILE A 75 0.05 6.52 0.22
N SER A 76 -1.14 6.75 -0.33
CA SER A 76 -1.30 7.44 -1.60
C SER A 76 -2.71 8.00 -1.76
N HIS A 77 -2.94 8.70 -2.85
CA HIS A 77 -4.30 8.83 -3.38
C HIS A 77 -4.82 7.46 -3.84
N GLY A 78 -6.15 7.32 -3.92
CA GLY A 78 -6.83 6.09 -4.33
C GLY A 78 -8.25 6.39 -4.84
N GLY A 79 -8.88 5.39 -5.46
CA GLY A 79 -10.24 5.48 -6.01
C GLY A 79 -11.05 4.20 -5.80
N LEU A 80 -12.32 4.21 -6.23
CA LEU A 80 -13.33 3.16 -5.95
C LEU A 80 -12.96 1.77 -6.50
N CYS A 81 -12.18 1.72 -7.58
CA CYS A 81 -11.80 0.50 -8.31
C CYS A 81 -10.29 0.40 -8.54
N ASP A 82 -9.57 1.23 -7.81
CA ASP A 82 -8.39 1.88 -8.29
C ASP A 82 -7.29 1.61 -7.27
N GLY A 83 -6.18 1.05 -7.74
CA GLY A 83 -5.03 0.82 -6.88
C GLY A 83 -4.37 2.11 -6.40
N PRO A 84 -3.29 1.99 -5.60
CA PRO A 84 -2.48 3.13 -5.19
C PRO A 84 -2.11 4.01 -6.39
N ASN A 85 -2.47 5.29 -6.35
CA ASN A 85 -2.08 6.25 -7.37
C ASN A 85 -0.71 6.83 -7.03
N LEU A 86 0.27 6.48 -7.85
CA LEU A 86 1.68 6.74 -7.58
C LEU A 86 2.19 8.07 -8.18
N ALA A 87 1.34 8.78 -8.93
CA ALA A 87 1.67 10.06 -9.57
C ALA A 87 0.40 10.90 -9.78
N SER A 88 -0.37 11.14 -8.71
CA SER A 88 -1.65 11.86 -8.79
C SER A 88 -1.46 13.29 -9.30
N GLU A 89 -2.30 13.72 -10.25
CA GLU A 89 -2.16 15.00 -10.98
C GLU A 89 -0.88 15.11 -11.85
N GLU A 90 -0.06 14.05 -11.92
CA GLU A 90 1.13 13.91 -12.76
C GLU A 90 1.03 12.62 -13.61
N GLY A 91 -0.09 12.47 -14.31
CA GLY A 91 -0.40 11.29 -15.14
C GLY A 91 -1.34 10.30 -14.46
N GLY A 92 -1.45 10.34 -13.12
CA GLY A 92 -2.44 9.55 -12.38
C GLY A 92 -2.17 8.05 -12.43
N TYR A 93 -0.90 7.64 -12.48
CA TYR A 93 -0.52 6.25 -12.73
C TYR A 93 -0.85 5.30 -11.58
N GLN A 94 -1.49 4.18 -11.90
CA GLN A 94 -1.94 3.15 -10.96
C GLN A 94 -1.49 1.76 -11.43
N PRO A 95 -0.17 1.47 -11.41
CA PRO A 95 0.40 0.28 -12.04
C PRO A 95 -0.05 -1.04 -11.38
N TRP A 96 -0.59 -0.98 -10.16
CA TRP A 96 -1.07 -2.13 -9.40
C TRP A 96 -2.59 -2.15 -9.21
N GLY A 97 -3.30 -1.38 -10.03
CA GLY A 97 -4.77 -1.30 -10.04
C GLY A 97 -5.44 -2.51 -10.67
N SER A 98 -6.76 -2.38 -10.84
CA SER A 98 -7.57 -3.33 -11.61
C SER A 98 -7.67 -2.93 -13.07
N THR A 99 -7.88 -3.91 -13.96
CA THR A 99 -8.18 -3.64 -15.38
C THR A 99 -9.60 -3.09 -15.56
N SER A 100 -10.49 -3.40 -14.62
CA SER A 100 -11.84 -2.86 -14.56
C SER A 100 -12.38 -2.82 -13.13
N CYS A 101 -13.52 -2.18 -12.92
CA CYS A 101 -14.21 -2.14 -11.63
C CYS A 101 -14.80 -3.48 -11.17
N ASP A 102 -14.70 -4.55 -11.96
CA ASP A 102 -15.15 -5.90 -11.58
C ASP A 102 -14.26 -6.55 -10.51
N GLY A 103 -13.06 -6.01 -10.26
CA GLY A 103 -12.10 -6.54 -9.29
C GLY A 103 -11.00 -7.38 -9.91
N THR A 104 -10.93 -7.51 -11.22
CA THR A 104 -9.82 -8.19 -11.89
C THR A 104 -8.57 -7.31 -11.79
N LEU A 105 -7.54 -7.76 -11.05
CA LEU A 105 -6.25 -7.06 -11.01
C LEU A 105 -5.60 -7.07 -12.40
N SER A 106 -4.82 -6.04 -12.71
CA SER A 106 -3.88 -6.13 -13.84
C SER A 106 -2.86 -7.25 -13.60
N SER A 107 -2.23 -7.74 -14.67
CA SER A 107 -1.16 -8.76 -14.53
C SER A 107 -0.03 -8.26 -13.64
N GLU A 108 0.32 -6.98 -13.77
CA GLU A 108 1.32 -6.29 -12.96
C GLU A 108 0.88 -6.18 -11.49
N GLY A 109 -0.40 -5.85 -11.26
CA GLY A 109 -0.98 -5.80 -9.91
C GLY A 109 -0.97 -7.17 -9.24
N GLU A 110 -1.40 -8.22 -9.93
CA GLU A 110 -1.38 -9.58 -9.41
C GLU A 110 0.03 -10.04 -9.04
N LYS A 111 1.01 -9.88 -9.94
CA LYS A 111 2.41 -10.20 -9.69
C LYS A 111 2.96 -9.42 -8.49
N PHE A 112 2.67 -8.12 -8.42
CA PHE A 112 3.13 -7.26 -7.34
C PHE A 112 2.55 -7.70 -5.98
N TRP A 113 1.23 -7.85 -5.86
CA TRP A 113 0.58 -8.22 -4.61
C TRP A 113 0.94 -9.64 -4.18
N ASN A 114 1.11 -10.57 -5.12
CA ASN A 114 1.63 -11.92 -4.83
C ASN A 114 3.05 -11.87 -4.23
N SER A 115 3.94 -11.05 -4.81
CA SER A 115 5.30 -10.88 -4.29
C SER A 115 5.32 -10.36 -2.84
N ILE A 116 4.41 -9.44 -2.49
CA ILE A 116 4.21 -8.96 -1.13
C ILE A 116 3.72 -10.09 -0.21
N GLY A 117 2.76 -10.89 -0.69
CA GLY A 117 2.25 -12.05 0.04
C GLY A 117 3.35 -13.01 0.50
N ASN A 118 4.34 -13.25 -0.38
CA ASN A 118 5.44 -14.18 -0.14
C ASN A 118 6.45 -13.68 0.91
N VAL A 119 6.61 -12.37 1.10
CA VAL A 119 7.51 -11.81 2.12
C VAL A 119 6.83 -11.57 3.47
N LEU A 120 5.49 -11.63 3.52
CA LEU A 120 4.72 -11.50 4.75
C LEU A 120 4.72 -12.82 5.54
N LYS A 121 4.99 -12.73 6.85
CA LYS A 121 4.88 -13.86 7.78
C LYS A 121 3.43 -14.39 7.84
N SER A 122 3.24 -15.56 8.46
CA SER A 122 1.89 -16.05 8.79
C SER A 122 1.14 -15.04 9.67
N GLY A 123 -0.07 -14.67 9.27
CA GLY A 123 -0.84 -13.59 9.91
C GLY A 123 -0.37 -12.17 9.59
N GLY A 124 0.60 -12.01 8.66
CA GLY A 124 0.95 -10.72 8.09
C GLY A 124 -0.21 -10.11 7.29
N LYS A 125 -0.15 -8.79 7.07
CA LYS A 125 -1.26 -8.04 6.46
C LYS A 125 -0.79 -6.92 5.53
N ILE A 126 -1.69 -6.52 4.64
CA ILE A 126 -1.54 -5.36 3.76
C ILE A 126 -2.46 -4.25 4.26
N VAL A 127 -1.99 -3.01 4.25
CA VAL A 127 -2.80 -1.83 4.61
C VAL A 127 -2.73 -0.80 3.48
N LEU A 128 -3.86 -0.54 2.84
CA LEU A 128 -4.02 0.41 1.75
C LEU A 128 -4.54 1.73 2.32
N ILE A 129 -3.66 2.71 2.54
CA ILE A 129 -4.02 4.04 3.04
C ILE A 129 -4.26 4.98 1.85
N GLY A 130 -5.53 5.32 1.63
CA GLY A 130 -6.01 6.21 0.58
C GLY A 130 -7.52 6.10 0.43
N CYS A 131 -8.11 7.04 -0.31
CA CYS A 131 -9.56 7.13 -0.45
C CYS A 131 -10.12 5.92 -1.21
N SER A 132 -11.24 5.40 -0.74
CA SER A 132 -12.17 4.52 -1.46
C SER A 132 -11.64 3.19 -2.02
N MET A 133 -10.37 2.81 -1.80
CA MET A 133 -9.76 1.58 -2.31
C MET A 133 -10.42 0.27 -1.82
N GLY A 134 -11.24 0.34 -0.77
CA GLY A 134 -12.05 -0.75 -0.23
C GLY A 134 -13.55 -0.60 -0.49
N SER A 135 -13.97 0.38 -1.30
CA SER A 135 -15.39 0.59 -1.61
C SER A 135 -15.91 -0.43 -2.62
N GLY A 136 -15.05 -0.82 -3.56
CA GLY A 136 -15.31 -1.89 -4.53
C GLY A 136 -14.61 -3.20 -4.16
N SER A 137 -14.37 -4.03 -5.17
CA SER A 137 -13.73 -5.35 -5.05
C SER A 137 -12.20 -5.29 -4.92
N TYR A 138 -11.56 -4.17 -5.22
CA TYR A 138 -10.08 -4.06 -5.24
C TYR A 138 -9.41 -4.56 -3.95
N GLY A 139 -9.89 -4.14 -2.77
CA GLY A 139 -9.36 -4.61 -1.49
C GLY A 139 -9.45 -6.14 -1.30
N GLN A 140 -10.51 -6.77 -1.82
CA GLN A 140 -10.67 -8.23 -1.83
C GLN A 140 -9.70 -8.89 -2.81
N SER A 141 -9.53 -8.33 -4.00
CA SER A 141 -8.61 -8.85 -5.01
C SER A 141 -7.16 -8.80 -4.56
N VAL A 142 -6.75 -7.73 -3.87
CA VAL A 142 -5.43 -7.66 -3.23
C VAL A 142 -5.28 -8.74 -2.16
N ALA A 143 -6.30 -8.97 -1.34
CA ALA A 143 -6.26 -10.01 -0.32
C ALA A 143 -6.08 -11.41 -0.94
N ASN A 144 -6.82 -11.71 -2.01
CA ASN A 144 -6.76 -12.97 -2.75
C ASN A 144 -5.37 -13.16 -3.40
N ALA A 145 -4.87 -12.17 -4.16
CA ALA A 145 -3.58 -12.26 -4.84
C ALA A 145 -2.39 -12.42 -3.87
N ALA A 146 -2.42 -11.68 -2.76
CA ALA A 146 -1.39 -11.75 -1.74
C ALA A 146 -1.55 -12.95 -0.79
N LYS A 147 -2.71 -13.63 -0.79
CA LYS A 147 -3.08 -14.67 0.19
C LYS A 147 -2.89 -14.18 1.64
N ARG A 148 -3.23 -12.91 1.90
CA ARG A 148 -3.06 -12.23 3.20
C ARG A 148 -4.24 -11.30 3.45
N ALA A 149 -4.47 -10.98 4.73
CA ALA A 149 -5.51 -10.01 5.07
C ALA A 149 -5.13 -8.62 4.55
N THR A 150 -6.09 -7.93 3.94
CA THR A 150 -5.92 -6.56 3.43
C THR A 150 -6.87 -5.63 4.17
N TYR A 151 -6.41 -4.43 4.50
CA TYR A 151 -7.22 -3.38 5.09
C TYR A 151 -7.25 -2.20 4.13
N ALA A 152 -8.44 -1.72 3.76
CA ALA A 152 -8.60 -0.60 2.82
C ALA A 152 -9.79 0.27 3.20
N SER A 153 -9.79 1.53 2.79
CA SER A 153 -10.89 2.45 3.12
C SER A 153 -12.09 2.29 2.17
N ASP A 154 -13.29 2.18 2.71
CA ASP A 154 -14.56 2.17 1.95
C ASP A 154 -15.18 3.57 1.74
N GLY A 155 -14.39 4.63 1.96
CA GLY A 155 -14.85 6.01 1.79
C GLY A 155 -13.71 7.02 1.73
N LEU A 156 -14.03 8.29 2.00
CA LEU A 156 -13.04 9.35 2.05
C LEU A 156 -12.04 9.12 3.20
N PHE A 157 -10.76 9.22 2.88
CA PHE A 157 -9.66 9.05 3.83
C PHE A 157 -8.59 10.11 3.61
N ALA A 158 -8.34 10.92 4.64
CA ALA A 158 -7.28 11.93 4.62
C ALA A 158 -5.89 11.27 4.78
N ALA A 159 -5.40 10.62 3.73
CA ALA A 159 -4.14 9.84 3.76
C ALA A 159 -2.89 10.70 4.03
N ALA A 160 -2.95 11.97 3.66
CA ALA A 160 -1.90 12.95 3.95
C ALA A 160 -1.99 13.55 5.36
N ASP A 161 -3.05 13.24 6.12
CA ASP A 161 -3.20 13.68 7.51
C ASP A 161 -2.58 12.64 8.46
N GLU A 162 -1.60 13.10 9.25
CA GLU A 162 -0.85 12.24 10.17
C GLU A 162 -1.75 11.68 11.28
N ALA A 163 -2.61 12.51 11.87
CA ALA A 163 -3.44 12.11 13.01
C ALA A 163 -4.44 11.01 12.60
N THR A 164 -5.12 11.21 11.47
CA THR A 164 -6.04 10.25 10.87
C THR A 164 -5.32 8.95 10.54
N THR A 165 -4.19 9.01 9.84
CA THR A 165 -3.45 7.80 9.44
C THR A 165 -2.94 7.02 10.66
N LEU A 166 -2.35 7.70 11.64
CA LEU A 166 -1.87 7.07 12.88
C LEU A 166 -3.00 6.36 13.63
N LYS A 167 -4.17 7.00 13.75
CA LYS A 167 -5.34 6.43 14.44
C LYS A 167 -5.73 5.07 13.83
N HIS A 168 -5.85 5.01 12.50
CA HIS A 168 -6.29 3.82 11.80
C HIS A 168 -5.23 2.72 11.77
N VAL A 169 -3.97 3.06 11.46
CA VAL A 169 -2.89 2.06 11.44
C VAL A 169 -2.68 1.47 12.84
N LYS A 170 -2.72 2.26 13.91
CA LYS A 170 -2.63 1.73 15.29
C LYS A 170 -3.77 0.78 15.63
N ALA A 171 -4.99 1.03 15.17
CA ALA A 171 -6.11 0.12 15.36
C ALA A 171 -5.88 -1.20 14.61
N ILE A 172 -5.45 -1.13 13.34
CA ILE A 172 -5.17 -2.31 12.49
C ILE A 172 -4.02 -3.14 13.05
N GLU A 173 -3.00 -2.49 13.63
CA GLU A 173 -1.91 -3.21 14.31
C GLU A 173 -2.38 -4.01 15.52
N LYS A 174 -3.49 -3.60 16.14
CA LYS A 174 -4.17 -4.33 17.23
C LYS A 174 -5.25 -5.30 16.72
N GLY A 175 -5.36 -5.51 15.41
CA GLY A 175 -6.35 -6.39 14.80
C GLY A 175 -7.74 -5.78 14.61
N LEU A 176 -7.88 -4.47 14.74
CA LEU A 176 -9.15 -3.75 14.63
C LEU A 176 -9.21 -2.93 13.32
N ALA A 177 -10.29 -3.07 12.57
CA ALA A 177 -10.64 -2.17 11.48
C ALA A 177 -11.71 -1.19 11.99
N ILE A 178 -11.35 0.09 12.09
CA ILE A 178 -12.29 1.16 12.46
C ILE A 178 -12.66 1.96 11.22
N ARG A 179 -13.93 2.41 11.12
CA ARG A 179 -14.40 3.17 9.96
C ARG A 179 -13.52 4.40 9.68
N PRO A 180 -13.21 4.67 8.40
CA PRO A 180 -13.75 4.02 7.20
C PRO A 180 -12.91 2.83 6.70
N MET A 181 -12.06 2.22 7.53
CA MET A 181 -11.27 1.05 7.12
C MET A 181 -12.11 -0.23 7.25
N LYS A 182 -12.06 -1.07 6.21
CA LYS A 182 -12.62 -2.42 6.17
C LYS A 182 -11.52 -3.46 6.07
N ARG A 183 -11.74 -4.63 6.65
CA ARG A 183 -10.87 -5.81 6.53
C ARG A 183 -11.41 -6.74 5.45
N PHE A 184 -10.51 -7.21 4.61
CA PHE A 184 -10.71 -8.22 3.58
C PHE A 184 -9.82 -9.43 3.91
N ASN A 185 -10.39 -10.63 3.84
CA ASN A 185 -9.63 -11.86 4.05
C ASN A 185 -9.55 -12.61 2.71
N PRO A 186 -8.43 -13.30 2.41
CA PRO A 186 -8.35 -14.11 1.21
C PRO A 186 -9.44 -15.17 1.22
N GLU A 187 -10.09 -15.38 0.08
CA GLU A 187 -10.99 -16.50 -0.11
C GLU A 187 -10.18 -17.81 -0.09
N THR A 188 -10.70 -18.81 0.62
CA THR A 188 -10.13 -20.15 0.61
C THR A 188 -10.54 -20.82 -0.69
N THR A 189 -9.65 -20.79 -1.69
CA THR A 189 -9.73 -21.63 -2.89
C THR A 189 -9.22 -23.03 -2.60
#